data_AF-A0A259SY40-F1
#
_entry.id   AF-A0A259SY40-F1
#
_cell.length_a   1.000
_cell.length_b   1.000
_cell.length_c   1.000
_cell.angle_alpha   90.00
_cell.angle_beta   90.00
_cell.angle_gamma   90.00
#
_symmetry.space_group_name_H-M   'P 1'
#
loop_
_entity.id
_entity.type
_entity.pdbx_description
1 polymer ?
#
loop_
_entity_poly.entity_id
_entity_poly.type
_entity_poly.pdbx_seq_one_letter_code
_entity_poly.pdbx_strand_id
1 'polypeptide(L)'
;YVCNNLDPSQPCYLLSNLVQLFNQRLLNDLQGQPVKVLDGYSLLNQEMANPAQFGFTNVTTPWCDPATTSSLLCNVNTPFAAAGASTANLGSWLFADSVHPTPAGYQVIANATLQAMKGFGWTQ
;
A
#
# COMPACT_ATOMS: atom_id res chain seq x y z
N TYR A 1 10.12 8.14 -9.19
CA TYR A 1 10.85 8.77 -8.07
C TYR A 1 10.67 7.89 -6.86
N VAL A 2 11.76 7.45 -6.23
CA VAL A 2 11.71 6.69 -4.97
C VAL A 2 12.16 7.65 -3.88
N CYS A 3 11.27 7.94 -2.94
CA CYS A 3 11.56 8.88 -1.87
C CYS A 3 12.29 8.18 -0.71
N ASN A 4 13.37 8.78 -0.20
CA ASN A 4 14.08 8.30 0.97
C ASN A 4 13.42 8.87 2.24
N ASN A 5 12.68 8.05 2.97
CA ASN A 5 11.99 8.46 4.20
C ASN A 5 12.90 8.57 5.43
N LEU A 6 14.21 8.34 5.28
CA LEU A 6 15.24 8.57 6.30
C LEU A 6 15.98 9.91 6.09
N ASP A 7 15.77 10.58 4.95
CA ASP A 7 16.43 11.85 4.62
C ASP A 7 15.52 13.03 4.99
N PRO A 8 15.87 13.85 6.01
CA PRO A 8 15.05 14.97 6.47
C PRO A 8 14.87 16.08 5.43
N SER A 9 15.65 16.09 4.34
CA SER A 9 15.46 17.02 3.23
C SER A 9 14.36 16.61 2.24
N GLN A 10 13.88 15.36 2.30
CA GLN A 10 12.87 14.85 1.38
C GLN A 10 11.44 15.05 1.95
N PRO A 11 10.45 15.45 1.13
CA PRO A 11 9.07 15.62 1.60
C PRO A 11 8.45 14.37 2.26
N CYS A 12 8.82 13.16 1.82
CA CYS A 12 8.30 11.93 2.42
C CYS A 12 8.83 11.66 3.83
N TYR A 13 9.94 12.27 4.27
CA TYR A 13 10.39 12.17 5.65
C TYR A 13 9.38 12.81 6.59
N LEU A 14 8.92 14.01 6.28
CA LEU A 14 7.88 14.69 7.07
C LEU A 14 6.59 13.86 7.09
N LEU A 15 6.14 13.37 5.93
CA LEU A 15 4.94 12.54 5.85
C LEU A 15 5.08 11.24 6.67
N SER A 16 6.23 10.56 6.58
CA SER A 16 6.48 9.32 7.34
C SER A 16 6.50 9.55 8.85
N ASN A 17 7.01 10.70 9.30
CA ASN A 17 6.95 11.08 10.72
C ASN A 17 5.53 11.41 11.18
N LEU A 18 4.73 12.10 10.36
CA LEU A 18 3.34 12.37 10.67
C LEU A 18 2.51 11.08 10.78
N VAL A 19 2.76 10.11 9.90
CA VAL A 19 2.11 8.78 9.97
C VAL A 19 2.51 8.04 11.25
N GLN A 20 3.79 8.04 11.62
CA GLN A 20 4.23 7.42 12.87
C GLN A 20 3.63 8.10 14.10
N LEU A 21 3.57 9.43 14.14
CA LEU A 21 2.95 10.17 15.22
C LEU A 21 1.46 9.87 15.33
N PHE A 22 0.75 9.83 14.19
CA PHE A 22 -0.66 9.45 14.14
C PHE A 22 -0.88 8.04 14.68
N ASN A 23 -0.10 7.06 14.21
CA ASN A 23 -0.21 5.66 14.65
C ASN A 23 0.11 5.52 16.15
N GLN A 24 1.14 6.19 16.65
CA GLN A 24 1.48 6.18 18.08
C GLN A 24 0.35 6.76 18.93
N ARG A 25 -0.24 7.88 18.50
CA ARG A 25 -1.37 8.49 19.21
C ARG A 25 -2.60 7.59 19.18
N LEU A 26 -2.92 7.01 18.02
CA LEU A 26 -4.03 6.06 17.87
C LEU A 26 -3.86 4.88 18.83
N LEU A 27 -2.68 4.26 18.88
CA LEU A 27 -2.41 3.12 19.75
C LEU A 27 -2.53 3.49 21.24
N ASN A 28 -2.09 4.69 21.64
CA ASN A 28 -2.24 5.17 23.00
C ASN A 28 -3.71 5.36 23.38
N ASP A 29 -4.50 5.98 22.50
CA ASP A 29 -5.91 6.27 22.75
C ASP A 29 -6.78 4.99 22.75
N LEU A 30 -6.34 3.92 22.07
CA LEU A 30 -7.02 2.63 22.03
C LEU A 30 -6.65 1.68 23.18
N GLN A 31 -5.76 2.07 24.10
CA GLN A 31 -5.39 1.22 25.24
C GLN A 31 -6.62 0.85 26.09
N GLY A 32 -6.79 -0.44 26.37
CA GLY A 32 -7.93 -0.96 27.14
C GLY A 32 -9.27 -0.99 26.38
N GLN A 33 -9.33 -0.50 25.15
CA GLN A 33 -10.54 -0.55 24.32
C GLN A 33 -10.71 -1.95 23.71
N PRO A 34 -11.96 -2.41 23.46
CA PRO A 34 -12.24 -3.73 22.91
C PRO A 34 -12.03 -3.76 21.37
N VAL A 35 -10.85 -3.34 20.91
CA VAL A 35 -10.48 -3.29 19.49
C VAL A 35 -9.23 -4.10 19.20
N LYS A 36 -9.10 -4.54 17.95
CA LYS A 36 -7.88 -5.12 17.42
C LYS A 36 -7.33 -4.22 16.32
N VAL A 37 -6.02 -4.08 16.27
CA VAL A 37 -5.32 -3.17 15.34
C VAL A 37 -4.61 -4.00 14.28
N LEU A 38 -4.74 -3.55 13.03
CA LEU A 38 -3.98 -4.04 11.89
C LEU A 38 -2.92 -3.01 11.54
N ASP A 39 -1.66 -3.42 11.57
CA ASP A 39 -0.54 -2.55 11.25
C ASP A 39 -0.32 -2.45 9.73
N GLY A 40 -1.14 -1.62 9.09
CA GLY A 40 -1.01 -1.32 7.66
C GLY A 40 0.30 -0.60 7.31
N TYR A 41 0.89 0.14 8.25
CA TYR A 41 2.16 0.82 8.03
C TYR A 41 3.31 -0.18 7.86
N SER A 42 3.40 -1.15 8.77
CA SER A 42 4.40 -2.21 8.65
C SER A 42 4.16 -3.09 7.43
N LEU A 43 2.90 -3.41 7.10
CA LEU A 43 2.56 -4.18 5.89
C LEU A 43 3.06 -3.49 4.62
N LEU A 44 2.74 -2.20 4.43
CA LEU A 44 3.19 -1.45 3.25
C LEU A 44 4.72 -1.39 3.16
N ASN A 45 5.41 -1.18 4.28
CA ASN A 45 6.88 -1.19 4.27
C ASN A 45 7.45 -2.56 3.86
N GLN A 46 6.80 -3.66 4.23
CA GLN A 46 7.20 -5.00 3.79
C GLN A 46 6.96 -5.21 2.29
N GLU A 47 5.80 -4.77 1.76
CA GLU A 47 5.49 -4.82 0.33
C GLU A 47 6.53 -4.03 -0.49
N MET A 48 6.93 -2.85 0.00
CA MET A 48 7.93 -2.00 -0.65
C MET A 48 9.35 -2.58 -0.57
N ALA A 49 9.73 -3.15 0.57
CA ALA A 49 11.08 -3.68 0.80
C ALA A 49 11.31 -5.05 0.14
N ASN A 50 10.28 -5.92 0.11
CA ASN A 50 10.36 -7.28 -0.39
C ASN A 50 9.21 -7.61 -1.36
N PRO A 51 9.05 -6.86 -2.46
CA PRO A 51 7.86 -6.93 -3.32
C PRO A 51 7.59 -8.32 -3.90
N ALA A 52 8.64 -9.08 -4.21
CA ALA A 52 8.52 -10.43 -4.74
C ALA A 52 7.82 -11.41 -3.77
N GLN A 53 7.90 -11.20 -2.45
CA GLN A 53 7.18 -12.03 -1.47
C GLN A 53 5.66 -11.87 -1.57
N PHE A 54 5.20 -10.74 -2.11
CA PHE A 54 3.81 -10.40 -2.29
C PHE A 54 3.35 -10.53 -3.75
N GLY A 55 4.22 -11.03 -4.64
CA GLY A 55 3.92 -11.18 -6.07
C GLY A 55 4.08 -9.89 -6.89
N PHE A 56 4.63 -8.82 -6.31
CA PHE A 56 4.85 -7.57 -7.02
C PHE A 56 6.20 -7.52 -7.74
N THR A 57 6.17 -7.00 -8.95
CA THR A 57 7.35 -6.63 -9.74
C THR A 57 7.53 -5.11 -9.83
N ASN A 58 6.48 -4.33 -9.53
CA ASN A 58 6.55 -2.87 -9.49
C ASN A 58 5.82 -2.31 -8.27
N VAL A 59 6.54 -1.54 -7.47
CA VAL A 59 6.02 -0.87 -6.25
C VAL A 59 6.31 0.63 -6.25
N THR A 60 6.66 1.21 -7.38
CA THR A 60 7.13 2.61 -7.44
C THR A 60 6.44 3.43 -8.51
N THR A 61 6.11 2.81 -9.65
CA THR A 61 5.45 3.48 -10.77
C THR A 61 4.01 3.01 -10.83
N PRO A 62 3.03 3.92 -10.88
CA PRO A 62 1.62 3.54 -10.99
C PRO A 62 1.35 2.70 -12.24
N TRP A 63 0.41 1.77 -12.15
CA TRP A 63 -0.05 1.00 -13.30
C TRP A 63 -0.88 1.87 -14.26
N CYS A 64 -1.66 2.80 -13.73
CA CYS A 64 -2.52 3.68 -14.51
C CYS A 64 -1.71 4.83 -15.12
N ASP A 65 -2.03 5.20 -16.36
CA ASP A 65 -1.37 6.32 -17.03
C ASP A 65 -1.52 7.61 -16.19
N PRO A 66 -0.46 8.40 -15.96
CA PRO A 66 -0.54 9.67 -15.21
C PRO A 66 -1.52 10.69 -15.79
N ALA A 67 -1.87 10.60 -17.08
CA ALA A 67 -2.96 11.40 -17.67
C ALA A 67 -4.34 10.99 -17.12
N THR A 68 -4.46 9.78 -16.56
CA THR A 68 -5.60 9.33 -15.76
C THR A 68 -5.45 9.90 -14.36
N THR A 69 -6.10 11.04 -14.12
CA THR A 69 -5.90 11.88 -12.92
C THR A 69 -6.23 11.23 -11.58
N SER A 70 -6.87 10.05 -11.58
CA SER A 70 -7.22 9.29 -10.38
C SER A 70 -7.42 7.81 -10.71
N SER A 71 -7.07 6.92 -9.77
CA SER A 71 -7.44 5.50 -9.82
C SER A 71 -8.94 5.25 -9.99
N LEU A 72 -9.81 6.21 -9.63
CA LEU A 72 -11.24 6.16 -9.91
C LEU A 72 -11.56 6.01 -11.40
N LEU A 73 -10.75 6.63 -12.26
CA LEU A 73 -10.91 6.58 -13.71
C LEU A 73 -10.06 5.47 -14.35
N CYS A 74 -9.22 4.81 -13.54
CA CYS A 74 -8.35 3.77 -14.03
C CYS A 74 -9.11 2.49 -14.35
N ASN A 75 -8.86 1.96 -15.54
CA ASN A 75 -9.42 0.71 -15.99
C ASN A 75 -8.44 0.03 -16.96
N VAL A 76 -8.82 -1.15 -17.48
CA VAL A 76 -7.96 -1.95 -18.37
C VAL A 76 -7.51 -1.22 -19.64
N ASN A 77 -8.15 -0.11 -20.02
CA ASN A 77 -7.81 0.69 -21.20
C ASN A 77 -6.89 1.89 -20.89
N THR A 78 -6.51 2.11 -19.64
CA THR A 78 -5.67 3.24 -19.22
C THR A 78 -4.33 2.80 -18.60
N PRO A 79 -3.61 1.78 -19.14
CA PRO A 79 -2.31 1.42 -18.61
C PRO A 79 -1.28 2.50 -18.92
N PHE A 80 -0.33 2.74 -18.01
CA PHE A 80 0.84 3.55 -18.26
C PHE A 80 1.84 2.79 -19.15
N ALA A 81 1.53 2.69 -20.45
CA ALA A 81 2.30 1.89 -21.39
C ALA A 81 3.79 2.28 -21.46
N ALA A 82 4.09 3.58 -21.29
CA ALA A 82 5.47 4.07 -21.24
C ALA A 82 6.27 3.54 -20.03
N ALA A 83 5.60 3.13 -18.96
CA ALA A 83 6.20 2.44 -17.81
C ALA A 83 6.11 0.91 -17.90
N GLY A 84 5.71 0.37 -19.05
CA GLY A 84 5.55 -1.06 -19.27
C GLY A 84 4.29 -1.68 -18.66
N ALA A 85 3.35 -0.87 -18.17
CA ALA A 85 2.07 -1.37 -17.70
C ALA A 85 1.23 -1.92 -18.87
N SER A 86 0.56 -3.05 -18.64
CA SER A 86 -0.37 -3.67 -19.59
C SER A 86 -1.40 -4.49 -18.82
N THR A 87 -2.47 -4.91 -19.48
CA THR A 87 -3.49 -5.77 -18.86
C THR A 87 -2.91 -7.08 -18.33
N ALA A 88 -1.83 -7.58 -18.93
CA ALA A 88 -1.17 -8.83 -18.53
C ALA A 88 -0.40 -8.73 -17.19
N ASN A 89 -0.08 -7.53 -16.72
CA ASN A 89 0.77 -7.34 -15.53
C ASN A 89 0.12 -6.53 -14.41
N LEU A 90 -1.17 -6.19 -14.51
CA LEU A 90 -1.90 -5.54 -13.41
C LEU A 90 -1.77 -6.30 -12.09
N GLY A 91 -1.71 -7.63 -12.15
CA GLY A 91 -1.54 -8.50 -10.98
C GLY A 91 -0.19 -8.40 -10.26
N SER A 92 0.82 -7.73 -10.84
CA SER A 92 2.15 -7.60 -10.25
C SER A 92 2.56 -6.14 -9.97
N TRP A 93 1.61 -5.20 -10.06
CA TRP A 93 1.80 -3.81 -9.66
C TRP A 93 1.15 -3.56 -8.30
N LEU A 94 1.86 -2.89 -7.39
CA LEU A 94 1.28 -2.50 -6.10
C LEU A 94 0.35 -1.30 -6.23
N PHE A 95 0.74 -0.27 -6.98
CA PHE A 95 0.02 1.01 -7.05
C PHE A 95 -0.75 1.21 -8.36
N ALA A 96 -2.01 1.64 -8.24
CA ALA A 96 -2.85 2.07 -9.36
C ALA A 96 -2.54 3.52 -9.73
N ASP A 97 -2.52 4.43 -8.75
CA ASP A 97 -2.10 5.83 -8.91
C ASP A 97 -0.99 6.18 -7.89
N SER A 98 -0.81 7.45 -7.52
CA SER A 98 0.26 7.85 -6.59
C SER A 98 0.04 7.41 -5.13
N VAL A 99 -1.16 6.96 -4.75
CA VAL A 99 -1.48 6.61 -3.36
C VAL A 99 -2.35 5.35 -3.20
N HIS A 100 -3.15 4.98 -4.21
CA HIS A 100 -4.09 3.88 -4.13
C HIS A 100 -3.46 2.57 -4.65
N PRO A 101 -3.66 1.44 -3.94
CA PRO A 101 -3.24 0.14 -4.44
C PRO A 101 -4.02 -0.32 -5.68
N THR A 102 -3.44 -1.21 -6.47
CA THR A 102 -4.17 -1.99 -7.48
C THR A 102 -5.06 -3.04 -6.81
N PRO A 103 -5.93 -3.77 -7.55
CA PRO A 103 -6.61 -4.94 -7.01
C PRO A 103 -5.66 -5.98 -6.37
N ALA A 104 -4.44 -6.13 -6.88
CA ALA A 104 -3.44 -7.03 -6.31
C ALA A 104 -2.93 -6.54 -4.95
N GLY A 105 -2.67 -5.23 -4.82
CA GLY A 105 -2.36 -4.60 -3.52
C GLY A 105 -3.50 -4.77 -2.51
N TYR A 106 -4.74 -4.53 -2.92
CA TYR A 106 -5.90 -4.77 -2.05
C TYR A 106 -6.07 -6.24 -1.66
N GLN A 107 -5.70 -7.20 -2.53
CA GLN A 107 -5.71 -8.62 -2.19
C GLN A 107 -4.71 -8.95 -1.08
N VAL A 108 -3.52 -8.33 -1.08
CA VAL A 108 -2.55 -8.48 0.03
C VAL A 108 -3.13 -7.96 1.33
N ILE A 109 -3.71 -6.76 1.33
CA ILE A 109 -4.35 -6.15 2.51
C ILE A 109 -5.50 -7.04 3.03
N ALA A 110 -6.35 -7.55 2.13
CA ALA A 110 -7.46 -8.44 2.48
C ALA A 110 -6.95 -9.76 3.08
N ASN A 111 -5.91 -10.36 2.52
CA ASN A 111 -5.31 -11.58 3.04
C ASN A 111 -4.68 -11.35 4.42
N ALA A 112 -3.91 -10.28 4.60
CA ALA A 112 -3.32 -9.92 5.90
C ALA A 112 -4.40 -9.69 6.97
N THR A 113 -5.48 -9.00 6.59
CA THR A 113 -6.65 -8.78 7.44
C THR A 113 -7.31 -10.10 7.83
N LEU A 114 -7.55 -10.99 6.86
CA LEU A 114 -8.14 -12.30 7.12
C LEU A 114 -7.27 -13.15 8.05
N GLN A 115 -5.95 -13.16 7.85
CA GLN A 115 -5.03 -13.88 8.74
C GLN A 115 -5.04 -13.32 10.15
N ALA A 116 -5.08 -12.00 10.31
CA ALA A 116 -5.21 -11.38 11.62
C ALA A 116 -6.56 -11.72 12.28
N MET A 117 -7.67 -11.70 11.54
CA MET A 117 -8.99 -12.11 12.04
C MET A 117 -8.98 -13.57 12.53
N LYS A 118 -8.32 -14.47 11.80
CA LYS A 118 -8.10 -15.86 12.26
C LYS A 118 -7.27 -15.89 13.54
N GLY A 119 -6.18 -15.12 13.60
CA GLY A 119 -5.36 -14.98 14.80
C GLY A 119 -6.10 -14.41 16.02
N PHE A 120 -7.13 -13.59 15.81
CA PHE A 120 -8.02 -13.09 16.85
C PHE A 120 -9.15 -14.07 17.22
N GLY A 121 -9.32 -15.17 16.48
CA GLY A 121 -10.39 -16.14 16.66
C GLY A 121 -11.76 -15.68 16.15
N TRP A 122 -11.80 -14.69 15.25
CA TRP A 122 -13.06 -14.15 14.71
C TRP A 122 -13.61 -14.97 13.52
N THR A 123 -12.75 -15.70 12.82
CA THR A 123 -13.10 -16.55 11.69
C THR A 123 -12.15 -17.75 11.59
N GLN A 124 -12.55 -18.78 10.84
CA GLN A 124 -11.74 -19.97 10.56
C GLN A 124 -10.90 -19.83 9.30
#